data_AF-A0AAT9LSQ4-F1
#
_entry.id   AF-A0AAT9LSQ4-F1
#
_cell.length_a   1.000
_cell.length_b   1.000
_cell.length_c   1.000
_cell.angle_alpha   90.00
_cell.angle_beta   90.00
_cell.angle_gamma   90.00
#
_symmetry.space_group_name_H-M   'P 1'
#
loop_
_entity.id
_entity.type
_entity.pdbx_description
1 polymer ?
#
loop_
_entity_poly.entity_id
_entity_poly.type
_entity_poly.pdbx_seq_one_letter_code
_entity_poly.pdbx_strand_id
1 'polypeptide(L)'
;MTRSTLDMDADELAAELAALGRALPPLLRAEFENEHDVVRREAQRSGDLASTRVLLAKWRGVAAAEQKEPGISHRVLAEAAELQARDEQRQR
;
A
#
# COMPACT_ATOMS: atom_id res chain seq x y z
N MET A 1 12.79 -7.62 12.91
CA MET A 1 13.34 -6.64 11.95
C MET A 1 12.75 -6.95 10.59
N THR A 2 12.08 -5.99 9.95
CA THR A 2 11.52 -6.17 8.61
C THR A 2 12.66 -6.14 7.60
N ARG A 3 12.81 -7.20 6.79
CA ARG A 3 13.87 -7.27 5.76
C ARG A 3 13.71 -6.11 4.77
N SER A 4 14.82 -5.43 4.47
CA SER A 4 14.87 -4.37 3.47
C SER A 4 14.34 -4.88 2.13
N THR A 5 13.54 -4.07 1.44
CA THR A 5 12.98 -4.42 0.12
C THR A 5 14.02 -4.30 -1.00
N LEU A 6 15.11 -3.58 -0.76
CA LEU A 6 16.19 -3.38 -1.74
C LEU A 6 16.98 -4.67 -1.99
N ASP A 7 17.09 -5.53 -0.97
CA ASP A 7 17.86 -6.77 -1.02
C ASP A 7 17.01 -7.99 -1.43
N MET A 8 15.78 -7.72 -1.89
CA MET A 8 14.84 -8.76 -2.30
C MET A 8 14.84 -8.93 -3.82
N ASP A 9 14.89 -10.19 -4.25
CA ASP A 9 14.69 -10.57 -5.64
C ASP A 9 13.20 -10.55 -6.02
N ALA A 10 12.90 -10.88 -7.28
CA ALA A 10 11.53 -10.86 -7.80
C ALA A 10 10.60 -11.85 -7.09
N ASP A 11 11.10 -13.05 -6.77
CA ASP A 11 10.31 -14.13 -6.18
C ASP A 11 10.03 -13.85 -4.71
N GLU A 12 11.03 -13.33 -3.99
CA GLU A 12 10.90 -12.86 -2.61
C GLU A 12 9.88 -11.70 -2.51
N LEU A 13 9.95 -10.73 -3.43
CA LEU A 13 8.98 -9.63 -3.48
C LEU A 13 7.56 -10.14 -3.75
N ALA A 14 7.40 -11.07 -4.69
CA ALA A 14 6.10 -11.64 -5.02
C ALA A 14 5.51 -12.43 -3.83
N ALA A 15 6.32 -13.24 -3.15
CA ALA A 15 5.89 -14.02 -2.00
C ALA A 15 5.43 -13.12 -0.83
N GLU A 16 6.17 -12.04 -0.57
CA GLU A 16 5.87 -11.10 0.52
C GLU A 16 4.63 -10.25 0.22
N LEU A 17 4.45 -9.80 -1.02
CA LEU A 17 3.23 -9.13 -1.46
C LEU A 17 2.01 -10.06 -1.34
N ALA A 18 2.14 -11.32 -1.73
CA ALA A 18 1.06 -12.29 -1.59
C ALA A 18 0.71 -12.58 -0.12
N ALA A 19 1.72 -12.68 0.76
CA ALA A 19 1.52 -12.84 2.19
C ALA A 19 0.81 -11.62 2.82
N LEU A 20 1.24 -10.42 2.43
CA LEU A 20 0.68 -9.17 2.90
C LEU A 20 -0.80 -9.02 2.50
N GLY A 21 -1.14 -9.27 1.23
CA GLY A 21 -2.52 -9.19 0.74
C GLY A 21 -3.49 -10.09 1.51
N ARG A 22 -3.05 -11.31 1.87
CA ARG A 22 -3.85 -12.23 2.69
C ARG A 22 -4.07 -11.75 4.12
N ALA A 23 -3.12 -11.00 4.68
CA ALA A 23 -3.18 -10.50 6.05
C ALA A 23 -4.01 -9.20 6.19
N LEU A 24 -4.24 -8.48 5.09
CA LEU A 24 -5.00 -7.23 5.12
C LEU A 24 -6.51 -7.48 5.36
N PRO A 25 -7.19 -6.57 6.11
CA PRO A 25 -8.65 -6.53 6.17
C PRO A 25 -9.30 -6.36 4.79
N PRO A 26 -10.54 -6.82 4.59
CA PRO A 26 -11.19 -6.82 3.26
C PRO A 26 -11.17 -5.47 2.53
N LEU A 27 -11.42 -4.37 3.24
CA LEU A 27 -11.44 -3.02 2.65
C LEU A 27 -10.06 -2.58 2.16
N LEU A 28 -9.00 -2.90 2.90
CA LEU A 28 -7.62 -2.56 2.51
C LEU A 28 -7.07 -3.53 1.46
N ARG A 29 -7.54 -4.78 1.47
CA ARG A 29 -7.14 -5.79 0.49
C ARG A 29 -7.52 -5.40 -0.93
N ALA A 30 -8.73 -4.88 -1.15
CA ALA A 30 -9.17 -4.47 -2.47
C ALA A 30 -8.29 -3.34 -3.05
N GLU A 31 -7.97 -2.34 -2.23
CA GLU A 31 -7.06 -1.25 -2.61
C GLU A 31 -5.64 -1.76 -2.90
N PHE A 32 -5.12 -2.65 -2.04
CA PHE A 32 -3.83 -3.29 -2.25
C PHE A 32 -3.78 -4.09 -3.57
N GLU A 33 -4.80 -4.90 -3.85
CA GLU A 33 -4.86 -5.72 -5.06
C GLU A 33 -4.90 -4.85 -6.32
N ASN A 34 -5.65 -3.75 -6.31
CA ASN A 34 -5.70 -2.79 -7.41
C ASN A 34 -4.32 -2.17 -7.68
N GLU A 35 -3.64 -1.66 -6.65
CA GLU A 35 -2.30 -1.08 -6.80
C GLU A 35 -1.28 -2.12 -7.23
N HIS A 36 -1.35 -3.31 -6.65
CA HIS A 36 -0.46 -4.43 -6.97
C HIS A 36 -0.59 -4.84 -8.43
N ASP A 37 -1.82 -4.88 -8.97
CA ASP A 37 -2.05 -5.21 -10.37
C ASP A 37 -1.47 -4.17 -11.34
N VAL A 38 -1.48 -2.89 -10.97
CA VAL A 38 -0.84 -1.82 -11.76
C VAL A 38 0.68 -2.00 -11.75
N VAL A 39 1.26 -2.15 -10.56
CA VAL A 39 2.71 -2.27 -10.39
C VAL A 39 3.26 -3.55 -11.02
N ARG A 40 2.53 -4.67 -10.89
CA ARG A 40 2.87 -5.95 -11.54
C ARG A 40 2.92 -5.80 -13.06
N ARG A 41 1.94 -5.13 -13.66
CA ARG A 41 1.91 -4.85 -15.11
C ARG A 41 3.05 -3.94 -15.53
N GLU A 42 3.41 -2.95 -14.71
CA GLU A 42 4.56 -2.10 -14.98
C GLU A 42 5.87 -2.89 -14.97
N ALA A 43 6.10 -3.67 -13.92
CA ALA A 43 7.31 -4.49 -13.79
C ALA A 43 7.44 -5.52 -14.92
N GLN A 44 6.32 -6.10 -15.39
CA GLN A 44 6.32 -7.01 -16.54
C GLN A 44 6.71 -6.31 -17.85
N ARG A 45 6.37 -5.02 -18.01
CA ARG A 45 6.70 -4.25 -19.21
C ARG A 45 8.13 -3.72 -19.20
N SER A 46 8.60 -3.23 -18.06
CA SER A 46 9.90 -2.57 -17.93
C SER A 46 11.03 -3.51 -17.52
N GLY A 47 10.71 -4.63 -16.87
CA GLY A 47 11.67 -5.47 -16.16
C GLY A 47 12.19 -4.87 -14.86
N ASP A 48 11.69 -3.69 -14.46
CA ASP A 48 12.11 -2.98 -13.25
C ASP A 48 11.17 -3.29 -12.07
N LEU A 49 11.76 -3.54 -10.92
CA LEU A 49 11.09 -3.87 -9.66
C LEU A 49 11.03 -2.67 -8.69
N ALA A 50 11.50 -1.48 -9.08
CA ALA A 50 11.48 -0.29 -8.22
C ALA A 50 10.07 -0.01 -7.65
N SER A 51 9.06 0.04 -8.51
CA SER A 51 7.66 0.24 -8.08
C SER A 51 7.14 -0.88 -7.18
N THR A 52 7.56 -2.13 -7.42
CA THR A 52 7.22 -3.30 -6.59
C THR A 52 7.77 -3.15 -5.18
N ARG A 53 9.02 -2.66 -5.04
CA ARG A 53 9.66 -2.42 -3.74
C ARG A 53 8.99 -1.29 -2.98
N VAL A 54 8.62 -0.20 -3.67
CA VAL A 54 7.90 0.94 -3.08
C VAL A 54 6.52 0.49 -2.59
N LEU A 55 5.80 -0.30 -3.39
CA LEU A 55 4.50 -0.85 -3.02
C LEU A 55 4.61 -1.70 -1.74
N LEU A 56 5.56 -2.64 -1.69
CA LEU A 56 5.75 -3.50 -0.52
C LEU A 56 6.08 -2.69 0.74
N ALA A 57 6.96 -1.69 0.63
CA ALA A 57 7.32 -0.82 1.75
C ALA A 57 6.11 -0.03 2.28
N LYS A 58 5.33 0.59 1.37
CA LYS A 58 4.11 1.33 1.70
C LYS A 58 3.13 0.44 2.46
N TRP A 59 2.78 -0.71 1.89
CA TRP A 59 1.72 -1.55 2.44
C TRP A 59 2.13 -2.30 3.71
N ARG A 60 3.43 -2.56 3.92
CA ARG A 60 3.93 -2.98 5.24
C ARG A 60 3.67 -1.92 6.31
N GLY A 61 3.85 -0.65 5.97
CA GLY A 61 3.51 0.48 6.86
C GLY A 61 2.02 0.53 7.19
N VAL A 62 1.15 0.42 6.18
CA VAL A 62 -0.31 0.39 6.35
C VAL A 62 -0.73 -0.79 7.23
N ALA A 63 -0.24 -2.00 6.94
CA ALA A 63 -0.56 -3.18 7.73
C ALA A 63 -0.09 -3.07 9.19
N ALA A 64 1.10 -2.50 9.42
CA ALA A 64 1.61 -2.27 10.77
C ALA A 64 0.76 -1.24 11.54
N ALA A 65 0.32 -0.16 10.88
CA ALA A 65 -0.58 0.82 11.48
C ALA A 65 -1.93 0.18 11.85
N GLU A 66 -2.50 -0.61 10.94
CA GLU A 66 -3.79 -1.29 11.13
C GLU A 66 -3.73 -2.35 12.25
N GLN A 67 -2.60 -3.06 12.40
CA GLN A 67 -2.37 -4.00 13.51
C GLN A 67 -2.28 -3.28 14.86
N LYS A 68 -1.66 -2.10 14.90
CA LYS A 68 -1.51 -1.30 16.12
C LYS A 68 -2.83 -0.66 16.53
N GLU A 69 -3.58 -0.17 15.55
CA GLU A 69 -4.82 0.54 15.75
C GLU A 69 -5.83 0.24 14.62
N PRO A 70 -6.72 -0.75 14.81
CA PRO A 70 -7.71 -1.10 13.80
C PRO A 70 -8.56 0.11 13.36
N GLY A 71 -8.78 0.21 12.05
CA GLY A 71 -9.52 1.29 11.41
C GLY A 71 -8.77 2.63 11.30
N ILE A 72 -7.51 2.72 11.73
CA ILE A 72 -6.73 3.97 11.64
C ILE A 72 -6.58 4.44 10.20
N SER A 73 -6.33 3.52 9.27
CA SER A 73 -6.15 3.85 7.86
C SER A 73 -7.38 4.52 7.27
N HIS A 74 -8.58 4.06 7.65
CA HIS A 74 -9.83 4.65 7.21
C HIS A 74 -10.10 6.01 7.86
N ARG A 75 -9.83 6.15 9.16
CA ARG A 75 -10.01 7.42 9.88
C ARG A 75 -9.12 8.52 9.33
N VAL A 76 -7.85 8.22 9.08
CA VAL A 76 -6.90 9.17 8.48
C VAL A 76 -7.37 9.61 7.09
N LEU A 77 -7.88 8.70 6.27
CA LEU A 77 -8.42 9.04 4.95
C LEU A 77 -9.68 9.91 5.04
N ALA A 78 -10.58 9.62 5.99
CA ALA A 78 -11.77 10.43 6.22
C ALA A 78 -11.40 11.86 6.68
N GLU A 79 -10.46 11.98 7.61
CA GLU A 79 -9.94 13.28 8.07
C GLU A 79 -9.29 14.07 6.93
N ALA A 80 -8.49 13.42 6.08
CA ALA A 80 -7.88 14.06 4.92
C ALA A 80 -8.92 14.56 3.91
N ALA A 81 -9.97 13.77 3.64
CA ALA A 81 -11.06 14.17 2.76
C ALA A 81 -11.85 15.36 3.33
N GLU A 82 -12.09 15.38 4.65
CA GLU A 82 -12.72 16.53 5.32
C GLU A 82 -11.87 17.80 5.23
N LEU A 83 -10.56 17.70 5.44
CA LEU A 83 -9.65 18.84 5.33
C LEU A 83 -9.64 19.40 3.90
N GLN A 84 -9.55 18.53 2.90
CA GLN A 84 -9.61 18.94 1.49
C GLN A 84 -10.92 19.66 1.16
N ALA A 85 -12.06 19.11 1.61
CA ALA A 85 -13.37 19.75 1.38
C ALA A 85 -13.47 21.13 2.05
N ARG A 86 -12.88 21.31 3.25
CA ARG A 86 -12.84 22.61 3.94
C ARG A 86 -11.94 23.62 3.22
N ASP A 87 -10.81 23.18 2.65
CA ASP A 87 -9.92 24.05 1.88
C ASP A 87 -10.59 24.51 0.58
N GLU A 88 -11.28 23.61 -0.13
CA GLU A 88 -12.04 23.93 -1.33
C GLU A 88 -13.18 24.93 -1.08
N GLN A 89 -13.79 24.90 0.12
CA GLN A 89 -14.81 25.88 0.52
C GLN A 89 -14.23 27.27 0.85
N ARG A 90 -12.99 27.35 1.35
CA ARG A 90 -12.32 28.62 1.69
C ARG A 90 -11.79 29.37 0.46
N GLN A 91 -11.62 28.68 -0.66
CA GLN A 91 -11.10 29.24 -1.92
C GLN A 91 -12.21 29.73 -2.87
N ARG A 92 -13.48 29.64 -2.47
CA ARG A 92 -14.65 30.17 -3.19
C ARG A 92 -15.12 31.48 -2.56
#